data_AF-A0A1Q9T1L4-F1
#
_entry.id   AF-A0A1Q9T1L4-F1
#
_cell.length_a   1.000
_cell.length_b   1.000
_cell.length_c   1.000
_cell.angle_alpha   90.00
_cell.angle_beta   90.00
_cell.angle_gamma   90.00
#
_symmetry.space_group_name_H-M   'P 1'
#
loop_
_entity.id
_entity.type
_entity.pdbx_description
1 polymer ?
#
loop_
_entity_poly.entity_id
_entity_poly.type
_entity_poly.pdbx_seq_one_letter_code
_entity_poly.pdbx_strand_id
1 'polypeptide(L)' 'MSLVNVRISGAAETALQELTANGLSVSEAVRDALVMAARLRRRERMRVEALRAMADPDDRAAVRRVMEDWDDAGAR' A
#
# COMPACT_ATOMS: atom_id res chain seq x y z
N MET A 1 19.63 15.63 4.99
CA MET A 1 19.69 14.81 3.76
C MET A 1 20.62 13.64 4.03
N SER A 2 20.19 12.40 3.81
CA SER A 2 21.02 11.20 4.00
C SER A 2 21.45 10.65 2.64
N LEU A 3 22.67 10.12 2.55
CA LEU A 3 23.22 9.51 1.33
C LEU A 3 23.20 7.99 1.48
N VAL A 4 22.66 7.29 0.48
CA VAL A 4 22.65 5.84 0.41
C VAL A 4 23.29 5.40 -0.90
N ASN A 5 24.24 4.48 -0.83
CA ASN A 5 24.84 3.85 -2.00
C ASN A 5 24.23 2.46 -2.18
N VAL A 6 23.64 2.20 -3.35
CA VAL A 6 22.92 0.96 -3.64
C VAL A 6 23.52 0.35 -4.89
N ARG A 7 23.85 -0.95 -4.82
CA ARG A 7 24.16 -1.74 -6.01
C ARG A 7 22.87 -2.32 -6.54
N ILE A 8 22.56 -2.04 -7.79
CA ILE A 8 21.45 -2.63 -8.53
C ILE A 8 22.00 -3.52 -9.63
N SER A 9 21.18 -4.47 -10.09
CA SER A 9 21.54 -5.36 -11.20
C SER A 9 20.28 -5.89 -11.88
N GLY A 10 20.41 -6.27 -13.15
CA GLY A 10 19.35 -6.96 -13.88
C GLY A 10 18.09 -6.10 -14.02
N ALA A 11 16.93 -6.63 -13.63
CA ALA A 11 15.66 -5.93 -13.78
C ALA A 11 15.61 -4.54 -13.10
N ALA A 12 16.38 -4.34 -12.02
CA ALA A 12 16.46 -3.05 -11.35
C ALA A 12 17.22 -2.00 -12.18
N GLU A 13 18.23 -2.41 -12.95
CA GLU A 13 18.95 -1.52 -13.88
C GLU A 13 18.04 -1.12 -15.04
N THR A 14 17.32 -2.08 -15.62
CA THR A 14 16.33 -1.81 -16.68
C THR A 14 15.24 -0.85 -16.20
N ALA A 15 14.68 -1.10 -15.01
CA ALA A 15 13.66 -0.21 -14.44
C ALA A 15 14.21 1.20 -14.19
N LEU A 16 15.45 1.35 -13.73
CA LEU A 16 16.06 2.66 -13.55
C LEU A 16 16.27 3.39 -14.89
N GLN A 17 16.68 2.67 -15.94
CA GLN A 17 16.80 3.23 -17.28
C GLN A 17 15.45 3.73 -17.81
N GLU A 18 14.40 2.94 -17.66
CA GLU A 18 13.03 3.34 -18.05
C GLU A 18 12.56 4.58 -17.29
N LEU A 19 12.74 4.61 -15.97
CA LEU A 19 12.31 5.73 -15.12
C LEU A 19 13.07 7.04 -15.41
N THR A 20 14.29 6.96 -15.95
CA THR A 20 15.12 8.13 -16.28
C THR A 20 15.08 8.49 -17.77
N ALA A 21 14.42 7.70 -18.62
CA ALA A 21 14.39 7.88 -20.07
C ALA A 21 13.78 9.22 -20.51
N ASN A 22 12.92 9.81 -19.68
CA ASN A 22 12.27 11.11 -19.91
C ASN A 22 13.10 12.31 -19.41
N GLY A 23 14.33 12.08 -18.96
CA GLY A 23 15.23 13.14 -18.45
C GLY A 23 15.16 13.37 -16.95
N LEU A 24 14.39 12.57 -16.19
CA LEU A 24 14.44 12.58 -14.73
C LEU A 24 15.84 12.21 -14.22
N SER A 25 16.31 12.89 -13.18
CA SER A 25 17.56 12.49 -12.54
C SER A 25 17.39 11.15 -11.81
N VAL A 26 18.49 10.38 -11.70
CA VAL A 26 18.50 9.12 -10.94
C VAL A 26 17.98 9.32 -9.51
N SER A 27 18.38 10.40 -8.85
CA SER A 27 17.95 10.72 -7.48
C SER A 27 16.46 11.01 -7.37
N GLU A 28 15.86 11.66 -8.38
CA GLU A 28 14.41 11.86 -8.46
C GLU A 28 13.69 10.55 -8.67
N ALA A 29 14.09 9.79 -9.69
CA ALA A 29 13.50 8.49 -10.02
C ALA A 29 13.53 7.53 -8.82
N VAL A 30 14.67 7.41 -8.13
CA VAL A 30 14.82 6.54 -6.96
C VAL A 30 13.96 7.01 -5.78
N ARG A 31 13.91 8.32 -5.52
CA ARG A 31 13.07 8.86 -4.44
C ARG A 31 11.59 8.58 -4.69
N ASP A 32 11.11 8.81 -5.90
CA ASP A 32 9.71 8.59 -6.26
C ASP A 32 9.37 7.09 -6.22
N ALA A 33 10.25 6.24 -6.73
CA ALA A 33 10.11 4.79 -6.64
C ALA A 33 10.01 4.29 -5.20
N LEU A 34 10.86 4.81 -4.29
CA LEU A 34 10.81 4.45 -2.87
C LEU A 34 9.48 4.85 -2.21
N VAL A 35 8.99 6.06 -2.49
CA VAL A 35 7.70 6.53 -1.96
C VAL A 35 6.54 5.69 -2.50
N MET A 36 6.56 5.37 -3.79
CA MET A 36 5.55 4.50 -4.41
C MET A 36 5.56 3.09 -3.82
N ALA A 37 6.74 2.49 -3.65
CA ALA A 37 6.90 1.17 -3.04
C ALA A 37 6.38 1.14 -1.60
N ALA A 38 6.67 2.18 -0.81
CA ALA A 38 6.16 2.30 0.56
C ALA A 38 4.61 2.39 0.59
N ARG A 39 4.00 3.14 -0.33
CA ARG A 39 2.54 3.25 -0.46
C ARG A 39 1.91 1.93 -0.88
N LEU A 40 2.50 1.22 -1.84
CA LEU A 40 2.04 -0.12 -2.26
C LEU A 40 2.07 -1.10 -1.08
N ARG A 41 3.18 -1.14 -0.33
CA ARG A 41 3.29 -2.01 0.83
C ARG A 41 2.29 -1.67 1.94
N ARG A 42 2.01 -0.38 2.17
CA ARG A 42 0.99 0.05 3.13
C ARG A 42 -0.40 -0.44 2.71
N ARG A 43 -0.76 -0.30 1.42
CA ARG A 43 -2.05 -0.78 0.90
C ARG A 43 -2.20 -2.29 1.02
N GLU A 44 -1.16 -3.06 0.68
CA GLU A 44 -1.22 -4.51 0.81
C GLU A 44 -1.36 -4.94 2.27
N ARG A 45 -0.67 -4.27 3.20
CA ARG A 45 -0.88 -4.50 4.63
C ARG A 45 -2.33 -4.28 5.06
N MET A 46 -2.93 -3.14 4.67
CA MET A 46 -4.33 -2.86 4.99
C MET A 46 -5.27 -3.92 4.41
N ARG A 47 -4.99 -4.40 3.18
CA ARG A 47 -5.76 -5.48 2.56
C ARG A 47 -5.66 -6.79 3.33
N VAL A 48 -4.45 -7.17 3.73
CA VAL A 48 -4.21 -8.38 4.54
C VAL A 48 -4.87 -8.26 5.92
N GLU A 49 -4.76 -7.11 6.57
CA GLU A 49 -5.41 -6.83 7.85
C GLU A 49 -6.94 -6.89 7.74
N ALA A 50 -7.53 -6.31 6.69
CA ALA A 50 -8.97 -6.40 6.43
C ALA A 50 -9.43 -7.85 6.16
N LEU A 51 -8.67 -8.60 5.36
CA LEU A 51 -8.97 -10.02 5.11
C LEU A 51 -8.89 -10.86 6.38
N ARG A 52 -7.96 -10.56 7.30
CA ARG A 52 -7.86 -11.22 8.60
C ARG A 52 -9.07 -10.89 9.49
N ALA A 53 -9.48 -9.63 9.57
CA ALA A 53 -10.67 -9.23 10.31
C ALA A 53 -11.95 -9.88 9.76
N MET A 54 -12.05 -10.10 8.45
CA MET A 54 -13.21 -10.79 7.84
C MET A 54 -13.15 -12.32 7.97
N ALA A 55 -11.97 -12.88 8.26
CA ALA A 55 -11.80 -14.32 8.43
C ALA A 55 -12.27 -14.81 9.81
N ASP A 56 -12.37 -13.93 10.80
CA ASP A 56 -12.90 -14.26 12.13
C ASP A 56 -14.45 -14.28 12.11
N PRO A 57 -15.09 -15.43 12.41
CA PRO A 57 -16.54 -15.54 12.50
C PRO A 57 -17.18 -14.60 13.52
N ASP A 58 -16.49 -14.30 14.62
CA ASP A 58 -17.01 -13.46 15.69
C ASP A 58 -16.98 -11.98 15.29
N ASP A 59 -15.92 -11.55 14.58
CA ASP A 59 -15.84 -10.20 14.02
C ASP A 59 -16.92 -9.98 12.95
N ARG A 60 -17.23 -10.99 12.13
CA ARG A 60 -18.35 -10.91 11.16
C ARG A 60 -19.71 -10.79 11.85
N ALA A 61 -19.90 -11.46 12.99
CA ALA A 61 -21.13 -11.35 13.77
C ALA A 61 -21.26 -9.98 14.44
N ALA A 62 -20.16 -9.44 14.95
CA ALA A 62 -20.11 -8.11 15.54
C ALA A 62 -20.39 -7.00 14.51
N VAL A 63 -19.76 -7.05 13.33
CA VAL A 63 -20.01 -6.08 12.24
C VAL A 63 -21.48 -6.13 11.79
N ARG A 64 -22.06 -7.34 11.69
CA ARG A 64 -23.48 -7.49 11.32
C ARG A 64 -24.40 -6.83 12.35
N ARG A 65 -24.19 -7.07 13.65
CA ARG A 65 -25.00 -6.44 14.71
C ARG A 65 -24.90 -4.92 14.68
N VAL A 66 -23.70 -4.37 14.48
CA VAL A 66 -23.52 -2.91 14.39
C VAL A 66 -24.25 -2.31 13.19
N MET A 67 -24.26 -2.99 12.04
CA MET A 67 -25.02 -2.53 10.87
C MET A 67 -26.54 -2.60 11.11
N GLU A 68 -27.02 -3.67 11.74
CA GLU A 68 -28.44 -3.82 12.13
C GLU A 68 -28.87 -2.70 13.10
N ASP A 69 -28.05 -2.39 14.10
CA ASP A 69 -28.31 -1.31 15.06
C ASP A 69 -28.32 0.09 14.39
N TRP A 70 -27.48 0.30 13.37
CA TRP A 70 -27.41 1.57 12.63
C TRP A 70 -28.59 1.78 11.68
N ASP A 71 -29.07 0.71 11.01
CA ASP A 71 -30.27 0.76 10.18
C ASP A 71 -31.53 1.03 11.02
N ASP A 72 -31.64 0.41 12.20
CA ASP A 72 -32.74 0.65 13.14
C ASP A 72 -32.74 2.10 13.70
N ALA A 73 -31.55 2.69 13.86
CA ALA A 73 -31.41 4.07 14.30
C ALA A 73 -31.74 5.11 13.22
N GLY A 74 -31.56 4.77 11.94
CA GLY A 74 -31.92 5.63 10.79
C GLY A 74 -33.38 5.55 10.36
N ALA A 75 -34.12 4.53 10.83
CA ALA A 75 -35.53 4.29 10.50
C ALA A 75 -36.53 4.89 11.52
N ARG A 76 -36.07 5.65 12.52
CA ARG A 76 -36.88 6.40 13.49
C ARG A 76 -36.77 7.91 13.26
#